data_AF-A0A1I2WU26-F1
#
_entry.id   AF-A0A1I2WU26-F1
#
_cell.length_a   1.000
_cell.length_b   1.000
_cell.length_c   1.000
_cell.angle_alpha   90.00
_cell.angle_beta   90.00
_cell.angle_gamma   90.00
#
_symmetry.space_group_name_H-M   'P 1'
#
loop_
_entity.id
_entity.type
_entity.pdbx_description
1 polymer ?
#
loop_
_entity_poly.entity_id
_entity_poly.type
_entity_poly.pdbx_seq_one_letter_code
_entity_poly.pdbx_strand_id
1 'polypeptide(L)'
;MSALDRFAKVRALHERTDNPHERKVAATKMTALAREAGMTVAQAKRKLDAPPVVTPAQAAASAFNDFFNTPEMRAARAEREQEKQARRVEILAQYGSAEAVHAETDREAALRRACQPFTIWDNRPGYERTYTLSGWKYFDGRSKLPSAVLNAVKAAWPLPPTVKEAWAEYRAAEALDRDRQTMVEWEHYPELWVEVRRYVLEDLLDTLPASTIGDVLARLSWMENANEFGRSHSDLAAIYPTLRADIERMGECLQARETRDAA
;
A
#
# COMPACT_ATOMS: atom_id res chain seq x y z
N MET A 1 16.02 46.94 -8.10
CA MET A 1 15.57 47.18 -6.70
C MET A 1 14.63 48.38 -6.72
N SER A 2 13.39 48.23 -6.27
CA SER A 2 12.37 49.28 -6.38
C SER A 2 12.68 50.48 -5.47
N ALA A 3 12.06 51.64 -5.71
CA ALA A 3 12.16 52.79 -4.83
C ALA A 3 11.63 52.48 -3.40
N LEU A 4 10.63 51.59 -3.30
CA LEU A 4 10.06 51.15 -2.03
C LEU A 4 11.01 50.20 -1.25
N ASP A 5 11.72 49.31 -1.95
CA ASP A 5 12.75 48.45 -1.32
C ASP A 5 13.91 49.29 -0.77
N ARG A 6 14.31 50.33 -1.50
CA ARG A 6 15.31 51.31 -1.05
C ARG A 6 14.81 52.11 0.14
N PHE A 7 13.54 52.51 0.14
CA PHE A 7 12.91 53.20 1.26
C PHE A 7 12.90 52.33 2.54
N ALA A 8 12.58 51.04 2.43
CA ALA A 8 12.61 50.10 3.57
C ALA A 8 14.00 50.02 4.21
N LYS A 9 15.06 49.94 3.40
CA LYS A 9 16.45 49.90 3.89
C LYS A 9 16.87 51.20 4.57
N VAL A 10 16.51 52.35 4.00
CA VAL A 10 16.83 53.67 4.59
C VAL A 10 16.03 53.90 5.88
N ARG A 11 14.78 53.43 5.95
CA ARG A 11 13.97 53.45 7.18
C ARG A 11 14.63 52.65 8.29
N ALA A 12 15.07 51.42 8.01
CA ALA A 12 15.77 50.60 9.00
C ALA A 12 17.06 51.27 9.51
N LEU A 13 17.78 51.99 8.63
CA LEU A 13 18.96 52.78 9.03
C LEU A 13 18.58 54.01 9.89
N HIS A 14 17.51 54.72 9.52
CA HIS A 14 16.97 55.86 10.27
C HIS A 14 16.53 55.47 11.69
N GLU A 15 15.88 54.31 11.84
CA GLU A 15 15.38 53.80 13.11
C GLU A 15 16.48 53.23 14.01
N ARG A 16 17.61 52.79 13.42
CA ARG A 16 18.72 52.16 14.15
C ARG A 16 19.86 53.12 14.56
N THR A 17 20.02 54.28 13.90
CA THR A 17 21.10 55.23 14.22
C THR A 17 20.71 56.18 15.33
N ASP A 18 21.61 56.43 16.29
CA ASP A 18 21.48 57.43 17.36
C ASP A 18 22.13 58.77 17.00
N ASN A 19 22.82 58.86 15.87
CA ASN A 19 23.47 60.09 15.41
C ASN A 19 22.43 61.05 14.79
N PRO A 20 22.22 62.27 15.35
CA PRO A 20 21.25 63.23 14.84
C PRO A 20 21.49 63.66 13.39
N HIS A 21 22.75 63.76 12.97
CA HIS A 21 23.11 64.16 11.61
C HIS A 21 22.73 63.07 10.60
N GLU A 22 23.05 61.81 10.89
CA GLU A 22 22.69 60.66 10.06
C GLU A 22 21.18 60.46 9.98
N ARG A 23 20.47 60.65 11.10
CA ARG A 23 19.02 60.58 11.16
C ARG A 23 18.37 61.63 10.25
N LYS A 24 18.88 62.87 10.24
CA LYS A 24 18.42 63.95 9.34
C LYS A 24 18.68 63.64 7.85
N VAL A 25 19.85 63.08 7.54
CA VAL A 25 20.20 62.65 6.18
C VAL A 25 19.28 61.50 5.72
N ALA A 26 19.03 60.52 6.60
CA ALA A 26 18.16 59.40 6.32
C ALA A 26 16.70 59.86 6.13
N ALA A 27 16.20 60.80 6.93
CA ALA A 27 14.85 61.38 6.77
C ALA A 27 14.68 62.11 5.41
N THR A 28 15.72 62.83 4.98
CA THR A 28 15.74 63.50 3.67
C THR A 28 15.71 62.46 2.53
N LYS A 29 16.52 61.39 2.64
CA LYS A 29 16.53 60.28 1.67
C LYS A 29 15.21 59.52 1.64
N MET A 30 14.57 59.26 2.78
CA MET A 30 13.24 58.65 2.84
C MET A 30 12.21 59.51 2.11
N THR A 31 12.27 60.83 2.25
CA THR A 31 11.37 61.76 1.54
C THR A 31 11.57 61.69 0.02
N ALA A 32 12.82 61.69 -0.45
CA ALA A 32 13.14 61.57 -1.87
C ALA A 32 12.67 60.22 -2.45
N LEU A 33 12.92 59.11 -1.75
CA LEU A 33 12.55 57.77 -2.19
C LEU A 33 11.02 57.55 -2.18
N ALA A 34 10.32 58.10 -1.19
CA ALA A 34 8.85 58.08 -1.19
C ALA A 34 8.30 58.85 -2.40
N ARG A 35 8.85 60.03 -2.68
CA ARG A 35 8.43 60.84 -3.84
C ARG A 35 8.75 60.17 -5.17
N GLU A 36 9.90 59.52 -5.30
CA GLU A 36 10.28 58.70 -6.46
C GLU A 36 9.28 57.56 -6.70
N ALA A 37 8.73 56.99 -5.62
CA ALA A 37 7.67 55.99 -5.69
C ALA A 37 6.25 56.60 -5.88
N GLY A 38 6.13 57.92 -6.07
CA GLY A 38 4.85 58.62 -6.20
C GLY A 38 4.03 58.70 -4.90
N MET A 39 4.68 58.60 -3.74
CA MET A 39 4.05 58.49 -2.43
C MET A 39 4.59 59.55 -1.44
N THR A 40 3.84 59.83 -0.39
CA THR A 40 4.36 60.49 0.81
C THR A 40 5.12 59.51 1.69
N VAL A 41 5.98 60.01 2.58
CA VAL A 41 6.71 59.17 3.57
C VAL A 41 5.73 58.34 4.42
N ALA A 42 4.60 58.93 4.81
CA ALA A 42 3.55 58.25 5.58
C ALA A 42 2.88 57.13 4.77
N GLN A 43 2.61 57.36 3.48
CA GLN A 43 2.06 56.34 2.57
C GLN A 43 3.06 55.19 2.32
N ALA A 44 4.34 55.51 2.12
CA ALA A 44 5.39 54.51 1.95
C ALA A 44 5.58 53.65 3.21
N LYS A 45 5.53 54.26 4.41
CA LYS A 45 5.52 53.51 5.69
C LYS A 45 4.31 52.61 5.80
N ARG A 46 3.10 53.16 5.59
CA ARG A 46 1.84 52.38 5.65
C ARG A 46 1.81 51.22 4.66
N LYS A 47 2.42 51.38 3.48
CA LYS A 47 2.51 50.32 2.45
C LYS A 47 3.50 49.22 2.81
N LEU A 48 4.58 49.55 3.54
CA LEU A 48 5.56 48.58 4.04
C LEU A 48 5.11 47.87 5.31
N ASP A 49 4.35 48.57 6.16
CA ASP A 49 3.78 48.02 7.40
C ASP A 49 2.47 47.27 7.16
N ALA A 50 1.91 47.34 5.95
CA ALA A 50 0.73 46.56 5.60
C ALA A 50 1.11 45.06 5.58
N PRO A 51 0.33 44.18 6.25
CA PRO A 51 0.55 42.75 6.15
C PRO A 51 0.48 42.36 4.67
N PRO A 52 1.32 41.39 4.22
CA PRO A 52 1.27 40.92 2.86
C PRO A 52 -0.18 40.52 2.55
N VAL A 53 -0.72 41.05 1.45
CA VAL A 53 -2.07 40.70 1.00
C VAL A 53 -2.00 39.26 0.51
N VAL A 54 -2.30 38.33 1.42
CA VAL A 54 -2.47 36.92 1.09
C VAL A 54 -3.72 36.85 0.24
N THR A 55 -3.56 36.39 -1.00
CA THR A 55 -4.71 36.22 -1.87
C THR A 55 -5.66 35.15 -1.28
N PRO A 56 -6.97 35.20 -1.56
CA PRO A 56 -7.90 34.16 -1.14
C PRO A 56 -7.46 32.75 -1.55
N ALA A 57 -6.79 32.63 -2.71
CA ALA A 57 -6.22 31.37 -3.19
C ALA A 57 -5.06 30.86 -2.31
N GLN A 58 -4.17 31.73 -1.85
CA GLN A 58 -3.08 31.36 -0.94
C GLN A 58 -3.59 31.02 0.46
N ALA A 59 -4.60 31.74 0.95
CA ALA A 59 -5.25 31.44 2.23
C ALA A 59 -5.97 30.08 2.17
N ALA A 60 -6.67 29.78 1.08
CA ALA A 60 -7.31 28.49 0.86
C ALA A 60 -6.29 27.35 0.73
N ALA A 61 -5.18 27.56 0.01
CA ALA A 61 -4.12 26.57 -0.11
C ALA A 61 -3.43 26.27 1.24
N SER A 62 -3.18 27.30 2.07
CA SER A 62 -2.64 27.11 3.42
C SER A 62 -3.63 26.34 4.30
N ALA A 63 -4.90 26.74 4.32
CA ALA A 63 -5.93 26.06 5.11
C ALA A 63 -6.12 24.60 4.68
N PHE A 64 -6.06 24.33 3.37
CA PHE A 64 -6.09 22.96 2.84
C PHE A 64 -4.86 22.17 3.28
N ASN A 65 -3.66 22.74 3.18
CA ASN A 65 -2.45 22.10 3.64
C ASN A 65 -2.47 21.81 5.15
N ASP A 66 -2.96 22.75 5.96
CA ASP A 66 -3.07 22.61 7.41
C ASP A 66 -4.11 21.54 7.79
N PHE A 67 -5.20 21.43 7.03
CA PHE A 67 -6.20 20.38 7.19
C PHE A 67 -5.65 18.99 6.84
N PHE A 68 -4.80 18.85 5.81
CA PHE A 68 -4.23 17.57 5.37
C PHE A 68 -2.86 17.22 5.99
N ASN A 69 -2.22 18.13 6.71
CA ASN A 69 -0.93 17.93 7.38
C ASN A 69 -0.95 18.37 8.86
N THR A 70 -2.03 18.05 9.56
CA THR A 70 -2.10 18.27 11.01
C THR A 70 -0.91 17.59 11.71
N PRO A 71 -0.47 18.11 12.87
CA PRO A 71 0.59 17.49 13.66
C PRO A 71 0.35 16.00 13.92
N GLU A 72 -0.90 15.60 14.17
CA GLU A 72 -1.30 14.20 14.43
C GLU A 72 -1.08 13.32 13.20
N MET A 73 -1.46 13.77 12.01
CA MET A 73 -1.23 13.01 10.77
C MET A 73 0.25 12.92 10.41
N ARG A 74 1.03 13.97 10.70
CA ARG A 74 2.48 13.93 10.53
C ARG A 74 3.12 12.95 11.50
N ALA A 75 2.68 12.93 12.77
CA ALA A 75 3.13 11.98 13.77
C ALA A 75 2.77 10.54 13.35
N ALA A 76 1.52 10.27 12.97
CA ALA A 76 1.07 8.95 12.51
C ALA A 76 1.75 8.50 11.19
N ARG A 77 2.18 9.44 10.34
CA ARG A 77 3.01 9.11 9.17
C ARG A 77 4.42 8.75 9.59
N ALA A 78 5.03 9.53 10.49
CA ALA A 78 6.36 9.24 11.00
C ALA A 78 6.42 7.89 11.73
N GLU A 79 5.40 7.55 12.52
CA GLU A 79 5.26 6.25 13.19
C GLU A 79 5.17 5.11 12.18
N ARG A 80 4.28 5.20 11.17
CA ARG A 80 4.18 4.19 10.11
C ARG A 80 5.48 4.01 9.31
N GLU A 81 6.19 5.10 9.04
CA GLU A 81 7.50 5.02 8.39
C GLU A 81 8.53 4.33 9.30
N GLN A 82 8.55 4.63 10.60
CA GLN A 82 9.43 3.96 11.56
C GLN A 82 9.13 2.45 11.64
N GLU A 83 7.85 2.07 11.74
CA GLU A 83 7.42 0.66 11.70
C GLU A 83 7.83 -0.02 10.39
N LYS A 84 7.63 0.65 9.25
CA LYS A 84 8.05 0.15 7.93
C LYS A 84 9.55 -0.04 7.86
N GLN A 85 10.36 0.89 8.37
CA GLN A 85 11.82 0.75 8.38
C GLN A 85 12.27 -0.38 9.32
N ALA A 86 11.67 -0.50 10.50
CA ALA A 86 11.96 -1.61 11.43
C ALA A 86 11.66 -2.96 10.75
N ARG A 87 10.50 -3.08 10.09
CA ARG A 87 10.12 -4.28 9.36
C ARG A 87 11.07 -4.58 8.19
N ARG A 88 11.52 -3.56 7.46
CA ARG A 88 12.54 -3.72 6.39
C ARG A 88 13.85 -4.30 6.94
N VAL A 89 14.30 -3.86 8.11
CA VAL A 89 15.51 -4.39 8.75
C VAL A 89 15.34 -5.88 9.07
N GLU A 90 14.18 -6.28 9.63
CA GLU A 90 13.87 -7.70 9.90
C GLU A 90 13.87 -8.55 8.62
N ILE A 91 13.20 -8.07 7.57
CA ILE A 91 13.13 -8.76 6.28
C ILE A 91 14.54 -8.89 5.67
N LEU A 92 15.34 -7.83 5.69
CA LEU A 92 16.71 -7.88 5.18
C LEU A 92 17.59 -8.84 5.99
N ALA A 93 17.39 -8.95 7.30
CA ALA A 93 18.08 -9.95 8.11
C ALA A 93 17.68 -11.39 7.74
N GLN A 94 16.41 -11.62 7.38
CA GLN A 94 15.90 -12.93 6.99
C GLN A 94 16.35 -13.36 5.58
N TYR A 95 16.26 -12.47 4.59
CA TYR A 95 16.50 -12.79 3.18
C TYR A 95 17.89 -12.38 2.69
N GLY A 96 18.62 -11.55 3.44
CA GLY A 96 19.96 -11.06 3.11
C GLY A 96 19.99 -9.83 2.20
N SER A 97 19.04 -9.69 1.27
CA SER A 97 18.93 -8.49 0.43
C SER A 97 17.50 -8.25 -0.07
N ALA A 98 17.24 -7.03 -0.58
CA ALA A 98 15.95 -6.69 -1.16
C ALA A 98 15.68 -7.47 -2.46
N GLU A 99 16.73 -7.75 -3.23
CA GLU A 99 16.66 -8.58 -4.44
C GLU A 99 16.28 -10.02 -4.10
N ALA A 100 16.80 -10.58 -3.00
CA ALA A 100 16.49 -11.92 -2.55
C ALA A 100 15.01 -12.09 -2.15
N VAL A 101 14.38 -11.06 -1.56
CA VAL A 101 12.94 -11.06 -1.23
C VAL A 101 12.07 -11.14 -2.50
N HIS A 102 12.52 -10.49 -3.59
CA HIS A 102 11.82 -10.48 -4.87
C HIS A 102 12.27 -11.59 -5.82
N ALA A 103 13.22 -12.42 -5.41
CA ALA A 103 13.65 -13.55 -6.21
C ALA A 103 12.46 -14.50 -6.44
N GLU A 104 12.37 -15.00 -7.67
CA GLU A 104 11.36 -15.99 -8.04
C GLU A 104 11.63 -17.29 -7.26
N THR A 105 10.62 -17.79 -6.56
CA THR A 105 10.68 -19.09 -5.90
C THR A 105 10.55 -20.23 -6.91
N ASP A 106 10.99 -21.44 -6.56
CA ASP A 106 10.86 -22.62 -7.45
C ASP A 106 9.42 -22.88 -7.91
N ARG A 107 8.46 -22.65 -7.01
CA ARG A 107 7.03 -22.74 -7.30
C ARG A 107 6.64 -21.69 -8.34
N GLU A 108 6.97 -20.42 -8.11
CA GLU A 108 6.65 -19.34 -9.05
C GLU A 108 7.28 -19.58 -10.42
N ALA A 109 8.52 -20.07 -10.47
CA ALA A 109 9.19 -20.44 -11.71
C ALA A 109 8.46 -21.57 -12.46
N ALA A 110 7.95 -22.57 -11.74
CA ALA A 110 7.16 -23.65 -12.33
C ALA A 110 5.82 -23.13 -12.89
N LEU A 111 5.12 -22.27 -12.13
CA LEU A 111 3.89 -21.63 -12.54
C LEU A 111 4.11 -20.78 -13.81
N ARG A 112 5.15 -19.96 -13.84
CA ARG A 112 5.53 -19.15 -15.00
C ARG A 112 5.75 -20.00 -16.25
N ARG A 113 6.51 -21.09 -16.14
CA ARG A 113 6.75 -22.01 -17.27
C ARG A 113 5.45 -22.62 -17.80
N ALA A 114 4.54 -23.04 -16.91
CA ALA A 114 3.26 -23.61 -17.31
C ALA A 114 2.32 -22.57 -17.95
N CYS A 115 2.39 -21.31 -17.52
CA CYS A 115 1.57 -20.23 -18.03
C CYS A 115 2.14 -19.54 -19.29
N GLN A 116 3.41 -19.79 -19.63
CA GLN A 116 4.08 -19.19 -20.78
C GLN A 116 3.29 -19.31 -22.10
N PRO A 117 2.68 -20.46 -22.47
CA PRO A 117 1.91 -20.59 -23.71
C PRO A 117 0.65 -19.71 -23.78
N PHE A 118 0.16 -19.26 -22.62
CA PHE A 118 -1.05 -18.44 -22.50
C PHE A 118 -0.73 -16.95 -22.37
N THR A 119 0.56 -16.58 -22.30
CA THR A 119 0.99 -15.21 -22.05
C THR A 119 0.83 -14.35 -23.30
N ILE A 120 0.04 -13.28 -23.21
CA ILE A 120 -0.13 -12.28 -24.27
C ILE A 120 0.44 -10.96 -23.77
N TRP A 121 1.59 -10.57 -24.30
CA TRP A 121 2.28 -9.33 -23.95
C TRP A 121 1.58 -8.10 -24.53
N ASP A 122 1.60 -7.02 -23.76
CA ASP A 122 1.13 -5.72 -24.20
C ASP A 122 2.24 -5.00 -25.00
N ASN A 123 2.00 -4.80 -26.29
CA ASN A 123 2.99 -4.18 -27.19
C ASN A 123 2.83 -2.66 -27.28
N ARG A 124 2.00 -2.03 -26.44
CA ARG A 124 1.86 -0.57 -26.41
C ARG A 124 3.12 0.05 -25.77
N PRO A 125 3.63 1.17 -26.30
CA PRO A 125 4.77 1.87 -25.71
C PRO A 125 4.54 2.19 -24.22
N GLY A 126 5.47 1.78 -23.35
CA GLY A 126 5.40 1.95 -21.90
C GLY A 126 4.67 0.82 -21.14
N TYR A 127 4.20 -0.21 -21.84
CA TYR A 127 3.51 -1.38 -21.26
C TYR A 127 4.22 -2.71 -21.57
N GLU A 128 5.47 -2.68 -22.02
CA GLU A 128 6.21 -3.85 -22.52
C GLU A 128 6.42 -4.94 -21.45
N ARG A 129 6.24 -4.59 -20.17
CA ARG A 129 6.31 -5.51 -19.02
C ARG A 129 4.94 -5.99 -18.54
N THR A 130 3.87 -5.57 -19.18
CA THR A 130 2.50 -5.97 -18.87
C THR A 130 2.07 -7.09 -19.80
N TYR A 131 1.33 -8.06 -19.27
CA TYR A 131 0.78 -9.16 -20.05
C TYR A 131 -0.58 -9.56 -19.50
N THR A 132 -1.26 -10.43 -20.25
CA THR A 132 -2.48 -11.12 -19.83
C THR A 132 -2.30 -12.62 -19.97
N LEU A 133 -3.10 -13.41 -19.25
CA LEU A 133 -3.16 -14.87 -19.43
C LEU A 133 -4.39 -15.23 -20.26
N SER A 134 -4.21 -15.41 -21.56
CA SER A 134 -5.30 -15.64 -22.53
C SER A 134 -6.41 -14.57 -22.42
N GLY A 135 -6.00 -13.31 -22.28
CA GLY A 135 -6.92 -12.16 -22.13
C GLY A 135 -7.34 -11.87 -20.70
N TRP A 136 -7.05 -12.74 -19.73
CA TRP A 136 -7.33 -12.53 -18.31
C TRP A 136 -6.31 -11.60 -17.65
N LYS A 137 -6.79 -10.62 -16.88
CA LYS A 137 -6.00 -9.61 -16.16
C LYS A 137 -6.23 -9.67 -14.66
N TYR A 138 -5.37 -9.01 -13.89
CA TYR A 138 -5.42 -8.97 -12.42
C TYR A 138 -6.79 -8.57 -11.86
N PHE A 139 -7.47 -7.61 -12.50
CA PHE A 139 -8.80 -7.14 -12.07
C PHE A 139 -9.97 -7.87 -12.75
N ASP A 140 -9.70 -8.84 -13.63
CA ASP A 140 -10.75 -9.72 -14.14
C ASP A 140 -11.06 -10.74 -13.05
N GLY A 141 -12.24 -10.64 -12.42
CA GLY A 141 -12.63 -11.57 -11.36
C GLY A 141 -12.52 -13.05 -11.76
N ARG A 142 -12.38 -13.93 -10.76
CA ARG A 142 -12.18 -15.39 -10.91
C ARG A 142 -13.15 -16.08 -11.89
N SER A 143 -14.38 -15.59 -12.03
CA SER A 143 -15.39 -16.14 -12.96
C SER A 143 -15.01 -16.02 -14.44
N LYS A 144 -14.08 -15.13 -14.80
CA LYS A 144 -13.58 -14.93 -16.16
C LYS A 144 -12.28 -15.68 -16.45
N LEU A 145 -11.71 -16.38 -15.45
CA LEU A 145 -10.44 -17.07 -15.60
C LEU A 145 -10.57 -18.23 -16.62
N PRO A 146 -9.76 -18.26 -17.70
CA PRO A 146 -9.81 -19.36 -18.66
C PRO A 146 -9.43 -20.70 -18.01
N SER A 147 -10.26 -21.72 -18.25
CA SER A 147 -10.05 -23.05 -17.67
C SER A 147 -8.71 -23.69 -18.07
N ALA A 148 -8.20 -23.40 -19.27
CA ALA A 148 -6.89 -23.85 -19.71
C ALA A 148 -5.75 -23.31 -18.85
N VAL A 149 -5.82 -22.03 -18.45
CA VAL A 149 -4.84 -21.39 -17.56
C VAL A 149 -4.94 -21.99 -16.16
N LEU A 150 -6.16 -22.13 -15.64
CA LEU A 150 -6.39 -22.77 -14.33
C LEU A 150 -5.81 -24.19 -14.27
N ASN A 151 -6.05 -24.99 -15.31
CA ASN A 151 -5.56 -26.37 -15.40
C ASN A 151 -4.04 -26.42 -15.50
N ALA A 152 -3.42 -25.50 -16.25
CA ALA A 152 -1.97 -25.41 -16.34
C ALA A 152 -1.34 -25.11 -14.97
N VAL A 153 -1.90 -24.17 -14.21
CA VAL A 153 -1.44 -23.84 -12.85
C VAL A 153 -1.63 -25.01 -11.87
N LYS A 154 -2.77 -25.71 -11.93
CA LYS A 154 -3.02 -26.91 -11.11
C LYS A 154 -1.99 -28.02 -11.39
N ALA A 155 -1.54 -28.17 -12.63
CA ALA A 155 -0.56 -29.19 -13.03
C ALA A 155 0.90 -28.77 -12.81
N ALA A 156 1.18 -27.47 -12.73
CA ALA A 156 2.53 -26.92 -12.68
C ALA A 156 3.28 -27.19 -11.38
N TRP A 157 2.56 -27.30 -10.26
CA TRP A 157 3.11 -27.54 -8.93
C TRP A 157 2.16 -28.43 -8.13
N PRO A 158 2.65 -29.44 -7.38
CA PRO A 158 1.81 -30.35 -6.61
C PRO A 158 0.76 -29.61 -5.78
N LEU A 159 -0.49 -30.08 -5.83
CA LEU A 159 -1.56 -29.51 -5.01
C LEU A 159 -1.43 -30.02 -3.58
N PRO A 160 -1.68 -29.17 -2.57
CA PRO A 160 -1.78 -29.60 -1.19
C PRO A 160 -2.87 -30.67 -1.04
N PRO A 161 -2.54 -31.85 -0.51
CA PRO A 161 -3.49 -32.95 -0.34
C PRO A 161 -4.48 -32.74 0.82
N THR A 162 -4.18 -31.82 1.75
CA THR A 162 -4.96 -31.58 2.96
C THR A 162 -5.33 -30.11 3.12
N VAL A 163 -6.40 -29.83 3.87
CA VAL A 163 -6.82 -28.44 4.17
C VAL A 163 -5.72 -27.71 4.93
N LYS A 164 -5.06 -28.39 5.88
CA LYS A 164 -3.95 -27.82 6.64
C LYS A 164 -2.77 -27.42 5.75
N GLU A 165 -2.41 -28.27 4.78
CA GLU A 165 -1.31 -27.96 3.85
C GLU A 165 -1.69 -26.84 2.87
N ALA A 166 -2.95 -26.80 2.40
CA ALA A 166 -3.45 -25.70 1.57
C ALA A 166 -3.37 -24.37 2.33
N TRP A 167 -3.74 -24.37 3.61
CA TRP A 167 -3.68 -23.19 4.47
C TRP A 167 -2.25 -22.72 4.70
N ALA A 168 -1.34 -23.66 4.99
CA ALA A 168 0.07 -23.36 5.15
C ALA A 168 0.67 -22.75 3.87
N GLU A 169 0.34 -23.32 2.70
CA GLU A 169 0.79 -22.79 1.42
C GLU A 169 0.27 -21.37 1.15
N TYR A 170 -1.03 -21.12 1.41
CA TYR A 170 -1.65 -19.81 1.26
C TYR A 170 -1.00 -18.77 2.18
N ARG A 171 -0.81 -19.10 3.47
CA ARG A 171 -0.17 -18.22 4.44
C ARG A 171 1.27 -17.89 4.12
N ALA A 172 2.02 -18.86 3.60
CA ALA A 172 3.38 -18.64 3.14
C ALA A 172 3.44 -17.67 1.94
N ALA A 173 2.50 -17.80 0.99
CA ALA A 173 2.39 -16.86 -0.13
C ALA A 173 2.03 -15.43 0.36
N GLU A 174 1.04 -15.30 1.24
CA GLU A 174 0.65 -14.01 1.82
C GLU A 174 1.76 -13.33 2.62
N ALA A 175 2.54 -14.11 3.37
CA ALA A 175 3.69 -13.58 4.11
C ALA A 175 4.76 -13.04 3.15
N LEU A 176 5.07 -13.79 2.09
CA LEU A 176 6.03 -13.38 1.09
C LEU A 176 5.58 -12.11 0.34
N ASP A 177 4.32 -12.03 -0.06
CA ASP A 177 3.78 -10.85 -0.75
C ASP A 177 3.76 -9.62 0.16
N ARG A 178 3.46 -9.79 1.46
CA ARG A 178 3.58 -8.71 2.46
C ARG A 178 5.01 -8.24 2.65
N ASP A 179 5.96 -9.17 2.68
CA ASP A 179 7.38 -8.83 2.77
C ASP A 179 7.83 -8.06 1.52
N ARG A 180 7.45 -8.52 0.31
CA ARG A 180 7.70 -7.82 -0.97
C ARG A 180 7.09 -6.42 -1.00
N GLN A 181 5.82 -6.28 -0.59
CA GLN A 181 5.13 -4.99 -0.47
C GLN A 181 5.86 -4.02 0.47
N THR A 182 6.45 -4.53 1.55
CA THR A 182 7.21 -3.69 2.50
C THR A 182 8.49 -3.13 1.87
N MET A 183 9.10 -3.89 0.96
CA MET A 183 10.36 -3.54 0.32
C MET A 183 10.21 -2.54 -0.83
N VAL A 184 9.02 -2.35 -1.38
CA VAL A 184 8.74 -1.36 -2.44
C VAL A 184 8.17 -0.04 -1.91
N GLU A 185 8.31 1.02 -2.72
CA GLU A 185 7.69 2.33 -2.45
C GLU A 185 6.23 2.39 -2.92
N TRP A 186 5.94 1.70 -4.03
CA TRP A 186 4.63 1.62 -4.65
C TRP A 186 3.93 0.30 -4.30
N GLU A 187 2.79 0.04 -4.92
CA GLU A 187 2.08 -1.22 -4.76
C GLU A 187 2.87 -2.38 -5.40
N HIS A 188 2.98 -3.48 -4.67
CA HIS A 188 3.44 -4.76 -5.17
C HIS A 188 2.22 -5.59 -5.60
N TYR A 189 2.23 -6.02 -6.85
CA TYR A 189 1.26 -7.00 -7.35
C TYR A 189 1.99 -8.31 -7.62
N PRO A 190 1.50 -9.45 -7.10
CA PRO A 190 2.02 -10.75 -7.50
C PRO A 190 1.76 -10.99 -8.98
N GLU A 191 2.59 -11.84 -9.59
CA GLU A 191 2.45 -12.23 -10.99
C GLU A 191 1.10 -12.95 -11.25
N LEU A 192 0.53 -12.82 -12.45
CA LEU A 192 -0.82 -13.34 -12.74
C LEU A 192 -0.94 -14.85 -12.48
N TRP A 193 0.11 -15.63 -12.75
CA TRP A 193 0.11 -17.07 -12.47
C TRP A 193 0.15 -17.40 -10.98
N VAL A 194 0.71 -16.51 -10.14
CA VAL A 194 0.69 -16.62 -8.67
C VAL A 194 -0.72 -16.33 -8.16
N GLU A 195 -1.39 -15.33 -8.71
CA GLU A 195 -2.78 -15.02 -8.37
C GLU A 195 -3.72 -16.17 -8.76
N VAL A 196 -3.50 -16.80 -9.92
CA VAL A 196 -4.27 -18.01 -10.29
C VAL A 196 -4.02 -19.15 -9.30
N ARG A 197 -2.78 -19.34 -8.81
CA ARG A 197 -2.48 -20.34 -7.77
C ARG A 197 -3.17 -20.00 -6.46
N ARG A 198 -3.26 -18.72 -6.09
CA ARG A 198 -4.02 -18.26 -4.94
C ARG A 198 -5.48 -18.69 -5.04
N TYR A 199 -6.15 -18.46 -6.17
CA TYR A 199 -7.52 -18.96 -6.38
C TYR A 199 -7.67 -20.47 -6.28
N VAL A 200 -6.67 -21.23 -6.72
CA VAL A 200 -6.66 -22.68 -6.54
C VAL A 200 -6.58 -23.04 -5.06
N LEU A 201 -5.74 -22.37 -4.27
CA LEU A 201 -5.63 -22.64 -2.84
C LEU A 201 -6.92 -22.27 -2.08
N GLU A 202 -7.55 -21.15 -2.43
CA GLU A 202 -8.85 -20.77 -1.88
C GLU A 202 -9.93 -21.83 -2.19
N ASP A 203 -9.98 -22.33 -3.43
CA ASP A 203 -10.88 -23.43 -3.82
C ASP A 203 -10.67 -24.69 -2.98
N LEU A 204 -9.41 -25.06 -2.75
CA LEU A 204 -9.06 -26.20 -1.90
C LEU A 204 -9.47 -25.96 -0.45
N LEU A 205 -9.23 -24.76 0.07
CA LEU A 205 -9.63 -24.36 1.42
C LEU A 205 -11.14 -24.33 1.61
N ASP A 206 -11.91 -24.10 0.54
CA ASP A 206 -13.37 -24.10 0.57
C ASP A 206 -13.93 -25.53 0.42
N THR A 207 -13.28 -26.42 -0.34
CA THR A 207 -13.89 -27.69 -0.79
C THR A 207 -13.21 -28.98 -0.31
N LEU A 208 -11.92 -28.98 0.05
CA LEU A 208 -11.22 -30.22 0.43
C LEU A 208 -11.82 -30.82 1.71
N PRO A 209 -12.14 -32.12 1.75
CA PRO A 209 -12.65 -32.71 2.98
C PRO A 209 -11.56 -32.71 4.06
N ALA A 210 -11.90 -32.28 5.27
CA ALA A 210 -11.04 -32.43 6.43
C ALA A 210 -10.95 -33.92 6.83
N SER A 211 -9.73 -34.35 7.11
CA SER A 211 -9.41 -35.72 7.53
C SER A 211 -8.94 -35.79 8.99
N THR A 212 -8.53 -34.64 9.53
CA THR A 212 -7.97 -34.51 10.88
C THR A 212 -8.54 -33.28 11.59
N ILE A 213 -8.43 -33.23 12.92
CA ILE A 213 -8.75 -32.02 13.69
C ILE A 213 -7.90 -30.82 13.23
N GLY A 214 -6.66 -31.07 12.78
CA GLY A 214 -5.78 -30.03 12.24
C GLY A 214 -6.33 -29.41 10.96
N ASP A 215 -6.99 -30.20 10.10
CA ASP A 215 -7.67 -29.69 8.90
C ASP A 215 -8.88 -28.83 9.26
N VAL A 216 -9.67 -29.24 10.26
CA VAL A 216 -10.82 -28.46 10.74
C VAL A 216 -10.38 -27.12 11.32
N LEU A 217 -9.33 -27.11 12.16
CA LEU A 217 -8.77 -25.86 12.69
C LEU A 217 -8.23 -24.96 11.57
N ALA A 218 -7.57 -25.53 10.56
CA ALA A 218 -7.11 -24.76 9.41
C ALA A 218 -8.27 -24.13 8.61
N ARG A 219 -9.39 -24.87 8.42
CA ARG A 219 -10.61 -24.34 7.79
C ARG A 219 -11.21 -23.18 8.59
N LEU A 220 -11.26 -23.29 9.91
CA LEU A 220 -11.74 -22.22 10.79
C LEU A 220 -10.87 -20.96 10.66
N SER A 221 -9.54 -21.11 10.69
CA SER A 221 -8.62 -19.99 10.47
C SER A 221 -8.76 -19.36 9.09
N TRP A 222 -9.01 -20.17 8.05
CA TRP A 222 -9.33 -19.66 6.72
C TRP A 222 -10.63 -18.84 6.71
N MET A 223 -11.68 -19.31 7.38
CA MET A 223 -12.95 -18.57 7.49
C MET A 223 -12.80 -17.24 8.23
N GLU A 224 -12.03 -17.22 9.32
CA GLU A 224 -11.71 -15.99 10.06
C GLU A 224 -10.99 -14.98 9.16
N ASN A 225 -9.97 -15.45 8.44
CA ASN A 225 -9.23 -14.65 7.46
C ASN A 225 -10.15 -14.13 6.35
N ALA A 226 -11.00 -14.98 5.77
CA ALA A 226 -11.95 -14.59 4.73
C ALA A 226 -12.96 -13.52 5.20
N ASN A 227 -13.40 -13.59 6.45
CA ASN A 227 -14.29 -12.59 7.05
C ASN A 227 -13.61 -11.23 7.27
N GLU A 228 -12.32 -11.22 7.65
CA GLU A 228 -11.53 -10.00 7.80
C GLU A 228 -11.42 -9.21 6.47
N PHE A 229 -11.32 -9.92 5.34
CA PHE A 229 -11.29 -9.31 4.01
C PHE A 229 -12.68 -8.96 3.44
N GLY A 230 -13.74 -9.06 4.24
CA GLY A 230 -15.08 -8.63 3.85
C GLY A 230 -15.70 -9.48 2.74
N ARG A 231 -15.34 -10.78 2.64
CA ARG A 231 -16.07 -11.70 1.76
C ARG A 231 -17.55 -11.65 2.09
N SER A 232 -18.38 -11.63 1.04
CA SER A 232 -19.82 -11.52 1.21
C SER A 232 -20.37 -12.77 1.90
N HIS A 233 -21.52 -12.64 2.56
CA HIS A 233 -22.18 -13.79 3.19
C HIS A 233 -22.48 -14.93 2.18
N SER A 234 -22.68 -14.58 0.90
CA SER A 234 -22.82 -15.55 -0.20
C SER A 234 -21.54 -16.29 -0.52
N ASP A 235 -20.36 -15.70 -0.31
CA ASP A 235 -19.07 -16.36 -0.53
C ASP A 235 -18.79 -17.38 0.59
N LEU A 236 -19.22 -17.10 1.82
CA LEU A 236 -19.11 -18.02 2.96
C LEU A 236 -20.15 -19.16 2.91
N ALA A 237 -21.22 -19.01 2.12
CA ALA A 237 -22.28 -20.01 1.99
C ALA A 237 -21.77 -21.36 1.46
N ALA A 238 -20.67 -21.38 0.72
CA ALA A 238 -20.02 -22.61 0.25
C ALA A 238 -19.20 -23.33 1.35
N ILE A 239 -18.69 -22.59 2.34
CA ILE A 239 -17.76 -23.11 3.35
C ILE A 239 -18.52 -23.80 4.50
N TYR A 240 -19.66 -23.24 4.94
CA TYR A 240 -20.43 -23.80 6.06
C TYR A 240 -20.91 -25.25 5.83
N PRO A 241 -21.44 -25.63 4.66
CA PRO A 241 -21.78 -27.03 4.38
C PRO A 241 -20.57 -27.95 4.45
N THR A 242 -19.42 -27.52 3.92
CA THR A 242 -18.18 -28.30 3.97
C THR A 242 -17.71 -28.50 5.40
N LEU A 243 -17.68 -27.43 6.21
CA LEU A 243 -17.31 -27.52 7.63
C LEU A 243 -18.26 -28.44 8.42
N ARG A 244 -19.57 -28.40 8.15
CA ARG A 244 -20.51 -29.33 8.76
C ARG A 244 -20.17 -30.78 8.42
N ALA A 245 -19.97 -31.06 7.12
CA ALA A 245 -19.60 -32.39 6.67
C ALA A 245 -18.26 -32.86 7.23
N ASP A 246 -17.32 -31.94 7.47
CA ASP A 246 -16.04 -32.22 8.14
C ASP A 246 -16.26 -32.69 9.59
N ILE A 247 -17.09 -31.97 10.35
CA ILE A 247 -17.43 -32.32 11.74
C ILE A 247 -18.16 -33.67 11.82
N GLU A 248 -19.11 -33.91 10.91
CA GLU A 248 -19.85 -35.18 10.82
C GLU A 248 -18.90 -36.36 10.55
N ARG A 249 -18.01 -36.24 9.55
CA ARG A 249 -16.99 -37.26 9.26
C ARG A 249 -16.09 -37.55 10.46
N MET A 250 -15.68 -36.52 11.19
CA MET A 250 -14.88 -36.72 12.40
C MET A 250 -15.66 -37.46 13.50
N GLY A 251 -16.95 -37.13 13.67
CA GLY A 251 -17.83 -37.83 14.60
C GLY A 251 -17.95 -39.31 14.28
N GLU A 252 -18.18 -39.66 13.01
CA GLU A 252 -18.22 -41.04 12.53
C GLU A 252 -16.89 -41.77 12.78
N CYS A 253 -15.75 -41.12 12.50
CA CYS A 253 -14.43 -41.70 12.75
C CYS A 253 -14.17 -42.00 14.23
N LEU A 254 -14.65 -41.13 15.14
CA LEU A 254 -14.51 -41.34 16.58
C LEU A 254 -15.39 -42.51 17.06
N GLN A 255 -16.65 -42.54 16.64
CA GLN A 255 -17.58 -43.63 16.98
C GLN A 255 -17.07 -44.99 16.49
N ALA A 256 -16.51 -45.05 15.28
CA ALA A 256 -15.92 -46.26 14.73
C ALA A 256 -14.71 -46.76 15.54
N ARG A 257 -13.91 -45.85 16.11
CA ARG A 257 -12.79 -46.20 17.00
C ARG A 257 -13.27 -46.74 18.33
N GLU A 258 -14.23 -46.07 18.97
CA GLU A 258 -14.83 -46.52 20.23
C GLU A 258 -15.45 -47.92 20.09
N THR A 259 -16.12 -48.18 18.97
CA THR A 259 -16.72 -49.49 18.68
C THR A 259 -15.66 -50.58 18.48
N ARG A 260 -14.51 -50.24 17.90
CA ARG A 260 -13.39 -51.19 17.70
C ARG A 260 -12.69 -51.51 19.02
N ASP A 261 -12.51 -50.51 19.89
CA ASP A 261 -11.82 -50.69 21.17
C ASP A 261 -12.69 -51.42 22.21
N ALA A 262 -14.01 -51.47 22.00
CA ALA A 262 -14.97 -52.20 22.82
C ALA A 262 -15.17 -53.67 22.40
N ALA A 263 -14.60 -54.11 21.26
CA ALA A 263 -14.74 -55.45 20.69
C ALA A 263 -13.48 -56.30 20.89
#